data_AF-A0A443RUI0-F1
#
_entry.id   AF-A0A443RUI0-F1
#
_cell.length_a   1.000
_cell.length_b   1.000
_cell.length_c   1.000
_cell.angle_alpha   90.00
_cell.angle_beta   90.00
_cell.angle_gamma   90.00
#
_symmetry.space_group_name_H-M   'P 1'
#
loop_
_entity.id
_entity.type
_entity.pdbx_description
1 polymer ?
#
loop_
_entity_poly.entity_id
_entity_poly.type
_entity_poly.pdbx_seq_one_letter_code
_entity_poly.pdbx_strand_id
1 'polypeptide(L)'
;HHYQNLRDRYTNCTYVDGNLELTWLQDKNLDLSFLQYIREVTGYVLISHVDVKRIVLPNLQIIRGRTLFKLNVRDEEFALMVTLSKMENLEMPALRDVLSGSVGFFNNYNLCHIRTINWEEILTGSRAKTIYVYNFTEPERDCPPCHESCADGCWGEGAHNCQKFSKINCSPQCHQGRCFGPNPRECCHLFCAGGCKGPKQSDCLACRNFYDNGVCKQECPPMMRYNPSSYSWETNPE
;
A
#
# COMPACT_ATOMS: atom_id res chain seq x y z
N HIS A 1 11.31 -10.27 -23.61
CA HIS A 1 10.92 -8.85 -23.78
C HIS A 1 10.00 -8.34 -22.67
N HIS A 2 8.89 -9.01 -22.31
CA HIS A 2 7.97 -8.49 -21.28
C HIS A 2 8.64 -8.18 -19.93
N TYR A 3 9.38 -9.13 -19.35
CA TYR A 3 10.14 -8.92 -18.12
C TYR A 3 11.12 -7.75 -18.19
N GLN A 4 11.85 -7.60 -19.32
CA GLN A 4 12.78 -6.49 -19.51
C GLN A 4 12.05 -5.14 -19.49
N ASN A 5 10.88 -5.04 -20.14
CA ASN A 5 10.08 -3.82 -20.10
C ASN A 5 9.60 -3.46 -18.69
N LEU A 6 9.21 -4.46 -17.88
CA LEU A 6 8.84 -4.23 -16.47
C LEU A 6 10.04 -3.74 -15.66
N ARG A 7 11.19 -4.42 -15.81
CA ARG A 7 12.43 -4.05 -15.13
C ARG A 7 12.84 -2.63 -15.49
N ASP A 8 12.93 -2.32 -16.78
CA ASP A 8 13.40 -1.01 -17.25
C ASP A 8 12.41 0.11 -16.88
N ARG A 9 11.11 -0.19 -16.79
CA ARG A 9 10.08 0.76 -16.33
C ARG A 9 10.18 1.11 -14.85
N TYR A 10 10.46 0.12 -13.99
CA TYR A 10 10.35 0.28 -12.53
C TYR A 10 11.69 0.35 -11.80
N THR A 11 12.82 0.11 -12.47
CA THR A 11 14.14 0.25 -11.85
C THR A 11 14.34 1.66 -11.31
N ASN A 12 14.72 1.76 -10.02
CA ASN A 12 14.90 3.02 -9.29
C ASN A 12 13.65 3.91 -9.18
N CYS A 13 12.47 3.37 -9.50
CA CYS A 13 11.20 4.07 -9.31
C CYS A 13 10.79 4.05 -7.84
N THR A 14 10.48 5.22 -7.28
CA THR A 14 9.91 5.36 -5.92
C THR A 14 8.42 5.66 -5.93
N TYR A 15 7.91 6.22 -7.03
CA TYR A 15 6.53 6.69 -7.17
C TYR A 15 5.97 6.25 -8.52
N VAL A 16 4.97 5.39 -8.50
CA VAL A 16 4.28 4.93 -9.72
C VAL A 16 3.06 5.82 -9.94
N ASP A 17 3.15 6.73 -10.91
CA ASP A 17 1.98 7.48 -11.38
C ASP A 17 1.18 6.65 -12.39
N GLY A 18 0.18 5.94 -11.87
CA GLY A 18 -0.63 4.98 -12.61
C GLY A 18 -0.72 3.66 -11.86
N ASN A 19 -0.81 2.57 -12.62
CA ASN A 19 -1.00 1.23 -12.07
C ASN A 19 0.32 0.45 -12.07
N LEU A 20 0.53 -0.35 -11.03
CA LEU A 20 1.61 -1.34 -10.99
C LEU A 20 1.06 -2.70 -11.40
N GLU A 21 1.33 -3.09 -12.65
CA GLU A 21 0.85 -4.36 -13.22
C GLU A 21 2.02 -5.34 -13.40
N LEU A 22 2.08 -6.36 -12.54
CA LEU A 22 3.02 -7.48 -12.64
C LEU A 22 2.28 -8.68 -13.21
N THR A 23 2.51 -8.98 -14.49
CA THR A 23 1.77 -10.04 -15.16
C THR A 23 2.67 -10.97 -15.95
N TRP A 24 2.20 -12.20 -16.18
CA TRP A 24 2.85 -13.15 -17.11
C TRP A 24 4.34 -13.39 -16.84
N LEU A 25 4.70 -13.58 -15.57
CA LEU A 25 6.06 -13.87 -15.12
C LEU A 25 6.16 -15.36 -14.74
N GLN A 26 6.37 -16.22 -15.74
CA GLN A 26 6.30 -17.68 -15.59
C GLN A 26 7.60 -18.32 -15.08
N ASP A 27 8.75 -17.66 -15.29
CA ASP A 27 10.02 -18.17 -14.79
C ASP A 27 10.13 -17.87 -13.28
N LYS A 28 10.25 -18.93 -12.49
CA LYS A 28 10.29 -18.87 -11.01
C LYS A 28 11.54 -18.18 -10.47
N ASN A 29 12.59 -18.08 -11.29
CA ASN A 29 13.90 -17.56 -10.90
C ASN A 29 14.12 -16.11 -11.31
N LEU A 30 13.10 -15.42 -11.83
CA LEU A 30 13.21 -14.02 -12.21
C LEU A 30 13.49 -13.16 -10.98
N ASP A 31 14.46 -12.26 -11.13
CA ASP A 31 14.78 -11.27 -10.11
C ASP A 31 13.82 -10.06 -10.23
N LEU A 32 13.10 -9.78 -9.15
CA LEU A 32 12.19 -8.63 -9.05
C LEU A 32 12.73 -7.53 -8.12
N SER A 33 14.04 -7.54 -7.82
CA SER A 33 14.72 -6.55 -6.97
C SER A 33 14.51 -5.09 -7.43
N PHE A 34 14.24 -4.86 -8.71
CA PHE A 34 13.91 -3.54 -9.25
C PHE A 34 12.66 -2.90 -8.62
N LEU A 35 11.78 -3.69 -8.00
CA LEU A 35 10.60 -3.21 -7.27
C LEU A 35 10.94 -2.62 -5.88
N GLN A 36 12.17 -2.82 -5.39
CA GLN A 36 12.51 -2.56 -4.00
C GLN A 36 12.28 -1.11 -3.57
N TYR A 37 12.40 -0.13 -4.47
CA TYR A 37 12.32 1.29 -4.14
C TYR A 37 10.92 1.87 -4.22
N ILE A 38 9.95 1.15 -4.79
CA ILE A 38 8.58 1.64 -4.94
C ILE A 38 7.98 1.87 -3.56
N ARG A 39 7.56 3.11 -3.30
CA ARG A 39 6.94 3.56 -2.05
C ARG A 39 5.46 3.82 -2.18
N GLU A 40 5.03 4.24 -3.36
CA GLU A 40 3.65 4.67 -3.57
C GLU A 40 3.18 4.34 -4.99
N VAL A 41 1.93 3.89 -5.09
CA VAL A 41 1.23 3.65 -6.36
C VAL A 41 -0.06 4.49 -6.35
N THR A 42 -0.25 5.35 -7.35
CA THR A 42 -1.42 6.24 -7.40
C THR A 42 -2.70 5.54 -7.85
N GLY A 43 -2.57 4.53 -8.71
CA GLY A 43 -3.66 3.68 -9.18
C GLY A 43 -3.83 2.43 -8.34
N TYR A 44 -3.93 1.28 -9.03
CA TYR A 44 -4.03 -0.04 -8.43
C TYR A 44 -2.75 -0.87 -8.63
N VAL A 45 -2.62 -1.94 -7.84
CA VAL A 45 -1.61 -2.98 -7.98
C VAL A 45 -2.29 -4.27 -8.46
N LEU A 46 -1.84 -4.80 -9.59
CA LEU A 46 -2.32 -6.06 -10.15
C LEU A 46 -1.16 -7.05 -10.26
N ILE A 47 -1.35 -8.23 -9.70
CA ILE A 47 -0.45 -9.36 -9.82
C ILE A 47 -1.24 -10.52 -10.45
N SER A 48 -0.90 -10.91 -11.68
CA SER A 48 -1.68 -11.90 -12.43
C SER A 48 -0.80 -12.86 -13.23
N HIS A 49 -1.01 -14.16 -13.11
CA HIS A 49 -0.19 -15.17 -13.82
C HIS A 49 1.31 -15.03 -13.52
N VAL A 50 1.67 -14.90 -12.24
CA VAL A 50 3.05 -14.84 -11.77
C VAL A 50 3.42 -16.12 -11.02
N ASP A 51 4.49 -16.78 -11.46
CA ASP A 51 5.01 -18.03 -10.90
C ASP A 51 6.30 -17.82 -10.08
N VAL A 52 6.84 -16.59 -10.04
CA VAL A 52 7.94 -16.20 -9.15
C VAL A 52 7.56 -16.51 -7.71
N LYS A 53 8.42 -17.25 -7.00
CA LYS A 53 8.09 -17.79 -5.67
C LYS A 53 7.76 -16.72 -4.64
N ARG A 54 8.50 -15.60 -4.65
CA ARG A 54 8.34 -14.53 -3.67
C ARG A 54 8.37 -13.19 -4.39
N ILE A 55 7.34 -12.38 -4.17
CA ILE A 55 7.29 -11.00 -4.64
C ILE A 55 7.44 -10.11 -3.41
N VAL A 56 8.50 -9.30 -3.39
CA VAL A 56 8.83 -8.44 -2.26
C VAL A 56 8.75 -6.97 -2.70
N LEU A 57 7.88 -6.21 -2.04
CA LEU A 57 7.70 -4.77 -2.19
C LEU A 57 8.01 -4.12 -0.83
N PRO A 58 9.30 -4.09 -0.43
CA PRO A 58 9.70 -3.83 0.95
C PRO A 58 9.44 -2.39 1.38
N ASN A 59 9.34 -1.45 0.42
CA ASN A 59 9.14 -0.03 0.68
C ASN A 59 7.74 0.47 0.31
N LEU A 60 6.87 -0.36 -0.29
CA LEU A 60 5.54 0.08 -0.70
C LEU A 60 4.69 0.39 0.53
N GLN A 61 4.31 1.65 0.70
CA GLN A 61 3.60 2.16 1.86
C GLN A 61 2.13 2.46 1.58
N ILE A 62 1.84 2.98 0.38
CA ILE A 62 0.50 3.46 0.02
C ILE A 62 0.10 2.98 -1.37
N ILE A 63 -1.15 2.51 -1.46
CA ILE A 63 -1.88 2.36 -2.72
C ILE A 63 -3.05 3.36 -2.67
N ARG A 64 -3.05 4.37 -3.54
CA ARG A 64 -4.07 5.42 -3.47
C ARG A 64 -5.42 5.00 -4.06
N GLY A 65 -5.43 4.14 -5.08
CA GLY A 65 -6.67 3.72 -5.73
C GLY A 65 -7.41 4.85 -6.45
N ARG A 66 -6.69 5.79 -7.07
CA ARG A 66 -7.30 6.82 -7.95
C ARG A 66 -7.95 6.19 -9.19
N THR A 67 -7.36 5.10 -9.66
CA THR A 67 -7.89 4.15 -10.64
C THR A 67 -7.97 2.79 -9.96
N LEU A 68 -9.03 2.03 -10.27
CA LEU A 68 -9.29 0.72 -9.68
C LEU A 68 -9.47 -0.34 -10.77
N PHE A 69 -9.01 -1.55 -10.50
CA PHE A 69 -9.18 -2.68 -11.40
C PHE A 69 -10.60 -3.26 -11.25
N LYS A 70 -11.29 -3.49 -12.36
CA LYS A 70 -12.67 -4.01 -12.37
C LYS A 70 -12.72 -5.36 -13.04
N LEU A 71 -13.51 -6.26 -12.48
CA LEU A 71 -13.87 -7.52 -13.12
C LEU A 71 -15.31 -7.42 -13.62
N ASN A 72 -15.56 -7.80 -14.88
CA ASN A 72 -16.91 -7.72 -15.46
C ASN A 72 -17.96 -8.56 -14.71
N VAL A 73 -17.52 -9.51 -13.89
CA VAL A 73 -18.37 -10.46 -13.14
C VAL A 73 -18.57 -10.07 -11.67
N ARG A 74 -18.07 -8.91 -11.23
CA ARG A 74 -18.14 -8.44 -9.84
C ARG A 74 -18.39 -6.94 -9.78
N ASP A 75 -19.11 -6.53 -8.74
CA ASP A 75 -19.37 -5.12 -8.47
C ASP A 75 -18.20 -4.43 -7.76
N GLU A 76 -17.31 -5.20 -7.10
CA GLU A 76 -16.17 -4.62 -6.41
C GLU A 76 -15.06 -4.15 -7.35
N GLU A 77 -14.51 -2.99 -7.04
CA GLU A 77 -13.37 -2.39 -7.72
C GLU A 77 -12.14 -2.51 -6.81
N PHE A 78 -11.02 -2.95 -7.37
CA PHE A 78 -9.85 -3.39 -6.60
C PHE A 78 -8.68 -2.42 -6.71
N ALA A 79 -8.12 -2.03 -5.56
CA ALA A 79 -6.86 -1.30 -5.47
C ALA A 79 -5.66 -2.26 -5.44
N LEU A 80 -5.87 -3.46 -4.91
CA LEU A 80 -4.91 -4.55 -4.94
C LEU A 80 -5.65 -5.81 -5.40
N MET A 81 -5.15 -6.43 -6.46
CA MET A 81 -5.68 -7.70 -6.93
C MET A 81 -4.54 -8.67 -7.22
N VAL A 82 -4.62 -9.86 -6.63
CA VAL A 82 -3.70 -10.97 -6.92
C VAL A 82 -4.52 -12.12 -7.46
N THR A 83 -4.20 -12.61 -8.65
CA THR A 83 -4.99 -13.64 -9.31
C THR A 83 -4.16 -14.64 -10.09
N LEU A 84 -4.62 -15.89 -10.14
CA LEU A 84 -4.08 -16.95 -11.00
C LEU A 84 -2.55 -17.08 -10.91
N SER A 85 -1.99 -16.84 -9.73
CA SER A 85 -0.54 -16.80 -9.50
C SER A 85 -0.11 -17.95 -8.59
N LYS A 86 1.11 -18.45 -8.80
CA LYS A 86 1.67 -19.60 -8.05
C LYS A 86 2.77 -19.19 -7.06
N MET A 87 2.88 -17.90 -6.79
CA MET A 87 3.75 -17.35 -5.74
C MET A 87 3.36 -17.90 -4.36
N GLU A 88 4.37 -18.07 -3.52
CA GLU A 88 4.24 -18.54 -2.13
C GLU A 88 3.99 -17.35 -1.19
N ASN A 89 4.75 -16.26 -1.32
CA ASN A 89 4.61 -15.07 -0.48
C ASN A 89 4.46 -13.77 -1.29
N LEU A 90 3.59 -12.88 -0.79
CA LEU A 90 3.52 -11.47 -1.18
C LEU A 90 3.95 -10.61 -0.01
N GLU A 91 5.20 -10.15 -0.04
CA GLU A 91 5.82 -9.48 1.09
C GLU A 91 5.71 -7.95 0.94
N MET A 92 4.83 -7.33 1.73
CA MET A 92 4.61 -5.87 1.75
C MET A 92 4.71 -5.31 3.18
N PRO A 93 5.84 -5.51 3.90
CA PRO A 93 5.97 -5.18 5.32
C PRO A 93 5.86 -3.67 5.65
N ALA A 94 5.99 -2.81 4.64
CA ALA A 94 5.83 -1.37 4.77
C ALA A 94 4.43 -0.88 4.40
N LEU A 95 3.52 -1.72 3.88
CA LEU A 95 2.20 -1.29 3.44
C LEU A 95 1.37 -0.86 4.66
N ARG A 96 0.86 0.36 4.61
CA ARG A 96 0.10 0.97 5.70
C ARG A 96 -1.28 1.44 5.29
N ASP A 97 -1.48 1.78 4.02
CA ASP A 97 -2.73 2.38 3.59
C ASP A 97 -3.14 1.98 2.18
N VAL A 98 -4.42 1.61 2.05
CA VAL A 98 -5.14 1.55 0.78
C VAL A 98 -6.27 2.57 0.88
N LEU A 99 -6.08 3.72 0.23
CA LEU A 99 -6.96 4.88 0.44
C LEU A 99 -8.34 4.69 -0.18
N SER A 100 -8.42 3.99 -1.31
CA SER A 100 -9.65 3.69 -2.03
C SER A 100 -9.54 2.32 -2.71
N GLY A 101 -10.69 1.64 -2.85
CA GLY A 101 -10.82 0.33 -3.47
C GLY A 101 -10.66 -0.86 -2.52
N SER A 102 -11.11 -2.01 -2.98
CA SER A 102 -11.06 -3.29 -2.27
C SER A 102 -9.74 -4.02 -2.54
N VAL A 103 -9.46 -5.05 -1.74
CA VAL A 103 -8.35 -5.98 -1.96
C VAL A 103 -8.91 -7.35 -2.31
N GLY A 104 -8.30 -8.03 -3.29
CA GLY A 104 -8.85 -9.28 -3.82
C GLY A 104 -7.79 -10.33 -4.14
N PHE A 105 -8.03 -11.56 -3.68
CA PHE A 105 -7.15 -12.71 -3.89
C PHE A 105 -7.95 -13.84 -4.54
N PHE A 106 -7.60 -14.17 -5.78
CA PHE A 106 -8.38 -15.08 -6.63
C PHE A 106 -7.51 -16.22 -7.16
N ASN A 107 -7.80 -17.45 -6.76
CA ASN A 107 -7.15 -18.65 -7.30
C ASN A 107 -5.61 -18.59 -7.25
N ASN A 108 -5.05 -18.26 -6.09
CA ASN A 108 -3.62 -18.32 -5.83
C ASN A 108 -3.33 -19.50 -4.88
N TYR A 109 -3.07 -20.69 -5.42
CA TYR A 109 -3.04 -21.93 -4.65
C TYR A 109 -1.94 -21.96 -3.58
N ASN A 110 -0.78 -21.40 -3.89
CA ASN A 110 0.40 -21.45 -3.02
C ASN A 110 0.51 -20.26 -2.06
N LEU A 111 -0.37 -19.24 -2.18
CA LEU A 111 -0.20 -17.97 -1.48
C LEU A 111 -0.48 -18.12 0.02
N CYS A 112 0.56 -17.92 0.83
CA CYS A 112 0.52 -18.01 2.27
C CYS A 112 0.37 -16.64 2.96
N HIS A 113 0.08 -16.68 4.27
CA HIS A 113 0.02 -15.56 5.22
C HIS A 113 -1.01 -14.45 4.97
N ILE A 114 -1.55 -14.30 3.76
CA ILE A 114 -2.43 -13.19 3.41
C ILE A 114 -3.71 -13.11 4.25
N ARG A 115 -4.18 -14.27 4.73
CA ARG A 115 -5.33 -14.39 5.66
C ARG A 115 -5.01 -13.95 7.09
N THR A 116 -3.73 -13.95 7.48
CA THR A 116 -3.29 -13.46 8.79
C THR A 116 -3.28 -11.94 8.86
N ILE A 117 -3.22 -11.26 7.71
CA ILE A 117 -3.22 -9.80 7.64
C ILE A 117 -4.56 -9.25 8.10
N ASN A 118 -4.50 -8.36 9.09
CA ASN A 118 -5.64 -7.56 9.50
C ASN A 118 -5.87 -6.42 8.48
N TRP A 119 -6.78 -6.65 7.54
CA TRP A 119 -7.06 -5.68 6.48
C TRP A 119 -7.81 -4.43 6.95
N GLU A 120 -8.47 -4.48 8.11
CA GLU A 120 -9.13 -3.30 8.70
C GLU A 120 -8.09 -2.22 9.08
N GLU A 121 -6.88 -2.63 9.47
CA GLU A 121 -5.76 -1.72 9.70
C GLU A 121 -5.33 -0.97 8.42
N ILE A 122 -5.44 -1.60 7.25
CA ILE A 122 -4.87 -1.08 6.00
C ILE A 122 -5.91 -0.36 5.14
N LEU A 123 -7.13 -0.89 5.04
CA LEU A 123 -8.20 -0.33 4.22
C LEU A 123 -8.79 0.93 4.87
N THR A 124 -8.83 2.03 4.12
CA THR A 124 -9.43 3.30 4.59
C THR A 124 -10.87 3.49 4.11
N GLY A 125 -11.23 2.98 2.93
CA GLY A 125 -12.57 3.15 2.36
C GLY A 125 -13.66 2.43 3.17
N SER A 126 -14.74 3.13 3.53
CA SER A 126 -15.85 2.56 4.31
C SER A 126 -16.62 1.42 3.62
N ARG A 127 -16.50 1.32 2.30
CA ARG A 127 -17.07 0.23 1.48
C ARG A 127 -16.01 -0.75 0.97
N ALA A 128 -14.74 -0.54 1.31
CA ALA A 128 -13.67 -1.42 0.88
C ALA A 128 -13.83 -2.78 1.56
N LYS A 129 -13.63 -3.85 0.78
CA LYS A 129 -13.74 -5.23 1.25
C LYS A 129 -12.46 -5.99 0.96
N THR A 130 -12.23 -7.01 1.75
CA THR A 130 -11.22 -8.04 1.46
C THR A 130 -11.92 -9.26 0.90
N ILE A 131 -11.57 -9.65 -0.32
CA ILE A 131 -12.23 -10.73 -1.05
C ILE A 131 -11.25 -11.87 -1.28
N TYR A 132 -11.71 -13.07 -0.96
CA TYR A 132 -10.97 -14.31 -1.13
C TYR A 132 -11.80 -15.27 -1.97
N VAL A 133 -11.24 -15.74 -3.07
CA VAL A 133 -11.87 -16.74 -3.93
C VAL A 133 -10.87 -17.83 -4.22
N TYR A 134 -11.16 -19.03 -3.74
CA TYR A 134 -10.35 -20.22 -3.93
C TYR A 134 -11.22 -21.28 -4.60
N ASN A 135 -10.97 -21.55 -5.87
CA ASN A 135 -11.64 -22.63 -6.60
C ASN A 135 -10.63 -23.75 -6.89
N PHE A 136 -10.24 -24.46 -5.81
CA PHE A 136 -9.31 -25.58 -5.87
C PHE A 136 -9.98 -26.86 -5.38
N THR A 137 -9.62 -27.97 -5.99
CA THR A 137 -10.07 -29.30 -5.59
C THR A 137 -9.23 -29.87 -4.44
N GLU A 138 -7.96 -29.46 -4.35
CA GLU A 138 -7.07 -29.84 -3.26
C GLU A 138 -7.33 -29.04 -1.97
N PRO A 139 -7.04 -29.61 -0.80
CA PRO A 139 -7.10 -28.88 0.47
C PRO A 139 -6.13 -27.68 0.47
N GLU A 140 -6.45 -26.68 1.30
CA GLU A 140 -5.59 -25.53 1.52
C GLU A 140 -4.24 -26.00 2.08
N ARG A 141 -3.16 -25.42 1.57
CA ARG A 141 -1.80 -25.83 1.91
C ARG A 141 -1.48 -25.43 3.35
N ASP A 142 -0.74 -26.27 4.05
CA ASP A 142 -0.22 -25.89 5.36
C ASP A 142 0.88 -24.84 5.15
N CYS A 143 0.68 -23.67 5.75
CA CYS A 143 1.57 -22.52 5.63
C CYS A 143 2.40 -22.39 6.91
N PRO A 144 3.69 -22.00 6.81
CA PRO A 144 4.48 -21.70 7.98
C PRO A 144 3.79 -20.67 8.90
N PRO A 145 3.93 -20.78 10.22
CA PRO A 145 3.41 -19.76 11.13
C PRO A 145 4.18 -18.44 10.97
N CYS A 146 3.57 -17.34 11.40
CA CYS A 146 4.28 -16.08 11.56
C CYS A 146 5.39 -16.20 12.60
N HIS A 147 6.38 -15.32 12.53
CA HIS A 147 7.45 -15.26 13.53
C HIS A 147 6.87 -14.95 14.93
N GLU A 148 7.43 -15.54 15.98
CA GLU A 148 6.93 -15.44 17.37
C GLU A 148 6.85 -14.00 17.90
N SER A 149 7.65 -13.08 17.34
CA SER A 149 7.63 -11.66 17.71
C SER A 149 6.49 -10.86 17.06
N CYS A 150 5.74 -11.44 16.12
CA CYS A 150 4.61 -10.76 15.51
C CYS A 150 3.44 -10.73 16.50
N ALA A 151 2.94 -9.54 16.80
CA ALA A 151 1.80 -9.38 17.70
C ALA A 151 0.50 -9.95 17.10
N ASP A 152 0.41 -9.98 15.77
CA ASP A 152 -0.74 -10.43 14.99
C ASP A 152 -0.22 -10.92 13.61
N GLY A 153 -0.87 -10.56 12.51
CA GLY A 153 -0.52 -10.97 11.14
C GLY A 153 0.91 -10.71 10.66
N CYS A 154 1.29 -11.41 9.59
CA CYS A 154 2.56 -11.22 8.87
C CYS A 154 2.38 -11.37 7.36
N TRP A 155 3.30 -10.79 6.59
CA TRP A 155 3.33 -10.89 5.12
C TRP A 155 4.12 -12.09 4.59
N GLY A 156 4.78 -12.83 5.49
CA GLY A 156 5.77 -13.86 5.19
C GLY A 156 6.49 -14.29 6.46
N GLU A 157 7.45 -15.20 6.31
CA GLU A 157 8.29 -15.68 7.41
C GLU A 157 9.26 -14.59 7.92
N GLY A 158 9.66 -14.71 9.19
CA GLY A 158 10.65 -13.83 9.82
C GLY A 158 10.09 -12.53 10.41
N ALA A 159 10.79 -12.00 11.42
CA ALA A 159 10.35 -10.83 12.20
C ALA A 159 10.14 -9.54 11.38
N HIS A 160 10.85 -9.41 10.24
CA HIS A 160 10.74 -8.24 9.37
C HIS A 160 9.42 -8.19 8.59
N ASN A 161 8.71 -9.32 8.49
CA ASN A 161 7.43 -9.44 7.80
C ASN A 161 6.22 -9.26 8.72
N CYS A 162 6.41 -9.00 10.02
CA CYS A 162 5.29 -8.71 10.91
C CYS A 162 4.49 -7.49 10.41
N GLN A 163 3.16 -7.61 10.38
CA GLN A 163 2.28 -6.51 10.08
C GLN A 163 2.46 -5.40 11.13
N LYS A 164 2.51 -4.16 10.66
CA LYS A 164 2.66 -2.99 11.53
C LYS A 164 1.34 -2.26 11.63
N PHE A 165 1.03 -1.79 12.83
CA PHE A 165 -0.24 -1.13 13.16
C PHE A 165 -0.05 0.36 13.40
N SER A 166 -1.07 1.13 13.07
CA SER A 166 -1.08 2.60 13.08
C SER A 166 -2.49 3.19 13.05
N LYS A 167 -3.56 2.36 13.04
CA LYS A 167 -4.96 2.79 13.03
C LYS A 167 -5.77 2.12 14.14
N ILE A 168 -5.78 0.80 14.21
CA ILE A 168 -6.69 0.09 15.13
C ILE A 168 -6.25 0.13 16.60
N ASN A 169 -4.93 0.22 16.85
CA ASN A 169 -4.37 0.26 18.20
C ASN A 169 -4.20 1.69 18.74
N CYS A 170 -4.78 2.68 18.05
CA CYS A 170 -4.66 4.07 18.42
C CYS A 170 -5.63 4.45 19.53
N SER A 171 -5.26 5.46 20.29
CA SER A 171 -6.15 6.06 21.27
C SER A 171 -7.40 6.65 20.59
N PRO A 172 -8.59 6.60 21.21
CA PRO A 172 -9.81 7.19 20.65
C PRO A 172 -9.70 8.69 20.31
N GLN A 173 -8.77 9.41 20.95
CA GLN A 173 -8.50 10.83 20.70
C GLN A 173 -7.80 11.08 19.35
N CYS A 174 -7.19 10.06 18.73
CA CYS A 174 -6.56 10.19 17.42
C CYS A 174 -7.57 10.33 16.27
N HIS A 175 -8.86 10.46 16.59
CA HIS A 175 -9.98 10.51 15.64
C HIS A 175 -9.86 9.36 14.61
N GLN A 176 -10.41 9.51 13.41
CA GLN A 176 -10.21 8.57 12.29
C GLN A 176 -8.78 8.66 11.69
N GLY A 177 -7.82 9.17 12.46
CA GLY A 177 -6.44 9.38 12.05
C GLY A 177 -5.56 8.16 12.32
N ARG A 178 -4.26 8.35 12.14
CA ARG A 178 -3.23 7.35 12.44
C ARG A 178 -2.52 7.71 13.75
N CYS A 179 -1.73 6.79 14.29
CA CYS A 179 -0.87 7.02 15.46
C CYS A 179 0.50 6.37 15.27
N PHE A 180 1.47 6.86 16.07
CA PHE A 180 2.81 6.27 16.20
C PHE A 180 3.01 5.58 17.56
N GLY A 181 1.97 5.57 18.40
CA GLY A 181 1.91 4.87 19.68
C GLY A 181 0.48 4.89 20.26
N PRO A 182 0.21 4.13 21.33
CA PRO A 182 -1.14 3.94 21.86
C PRO A 182 -1.67 5.13 22.68
N ASN A 183 -0.81 6.07 23.10
CA ASN A 183 -1.20 7.14 24.00
C ASN A 183 -2.01 8.25 23.29
N PRO A 184 -2.90 8.96 23.99
CA PRO A 184 -3.71 10.04 23.41
C PRO A 184 -2.93 11.22 22.77
N ARG A 185 -1.63 11.35 23.09
CA ARG A 185 -0.73 12.37 22.55
C ARG A 185 0.16 11.86 21.41
N GLU A 186 0.06 10.58 21.07
CA GLU A 186 0.87 9.90 20.04
C GLU A 186 0.10 9.76 18.72
N CYS A 187 -0.81 10.69 18.47
CA CYS A 187 -1.57 10.77 17.24
C CYS A 187 -0.72 11.43 16.14
N CYS A 188 -0.88 10.94 14.92
CA CYS A 188 -0.31 11.57 13.74
C CYS A 188 -1.06 12.85 13.38
N HIS A 189 -0.40 13.72 12.61
CA HIS A 189 -1.09 14.83 12.00
C HIS A 189 -2.18 14.34 11.03
N LEU A 190 -3.29 15.09 10.92
CA LEU A 190 -4.45 14.76 10.06
C LEU A 190 -4.11 14.68 8.55
N PHE A 191 -2.96 15.21 8.16
CA PHE A 191 -2.46 15.21 6.77
C PHE A 191 -1.56 14.00 6.47
N CYS A 192 -1.23 13.19 7.48
CA CYS A 192 -0.50 11.94 7.28
C CYS A 192 -1.43 10.86 6.72
N ALA A 193 -0.87 10.01 5.87
CA ALA A 193 -1.46 8.74 5.43
C ALA A 193 -0.53 7.59 5.82
N GLY A 194 -1.10 6.44 6.16
CA GLY A 194 -0.37 5.25 6.61
C GLY A 194 0.37 5.35 7.96
N GLY A 195 0.58 6.54 8.51
CA GLY A 195 1.19 6.73 9.83
C GLY A 195 2.25 7.82 9.86
N CYS A 196 2.98 7.89 10.95
CA CYS A 196 3.98 8.92 11.21
C CYS A 196 5.03 8.41 12.21
N LYS A 197 6.09 9.21 12.40
CA LYS A 197 7.13 9.00 13.43
C LYS A 197 7.02 9.99 14.59
N GLY A 198 6.05 10.89 14.53
CA GLY A 198 5.88 12.00 15.46
C GLY A 198 4.62 12.80 15.13
N PRO A 199 4.27 13.81 15.95
CA PRO A 199 3.00 14.51 15.85
C PRO A 199 2.94 15.56 14.73
N LYS A 200 4.07 15.94 14.11
CA LYS A 200 4.11 17.05 13.14
C LYS A 200 3.77 16.58 11.72
N GLN A 201 3.40 17.54 10.87
CA GLN A 201 3.18 17.35 9.44
C GLN A 201 4.44 16.86 8.69
N SER A 202 5.63 17.16 9.23
CA SER A 202 6.92 16.70 8.70
C SER A 202 7.26 15.25 9.06
N ASP A 203 6.54 14.68 10.02
CA ASP A 203 6.86 13.37 10.60
C ASP A 203 6.03 12.25 9.93
N CYS A 204 5.19 12.59 8.95
CA CYS A 204 4.36 11.64 8.23
C CYS A 204 5.22 10.63 7.45
N LEU A 205 4.76 9.37 7.38
CA LEU A 205 5.38 8.38 6.50
C LEU A 205 5.08 8.70 5.03
N ALA A 206 3.86 9.13 4.75
CA ALA A 206 3.44 9.67 3.47
C ALA A 206 2.27 10.65 3.65
N CYS A 207 2.00 11.44 2.62
CA CYS A 207 0.99 12.50 2.67
C CYS A 207 -0.35 12.04 2.11
N ARG A 208 -1.41 12.35 2.85
CA ARG A 208 -2.78 12.13 2.41
C ARG A 208 -3.09 12.96 1.17
N ASN A 209 -2.69 14.23 1.19
CA ASN A 209 -2.92 15.19 0.11
C ASN A 209 -1.59 15.49 -0.61
N PHE A 210 -1.01 16.67 -0.41
CA PHE A 210 0.20 17.10 -1.11
C PHE A 210 1.43 16.98 -0.22
N TYR A 211 2.54 16.56 -0.82
CA TYR A 211 3.86 16.62 -0.22
C TYR A 211 4.58 17.85 -0.77
N ASP A 212 5.04 18.72 0.12
CA ASP A 212 5.79 19.91 -0.24
C ASP A 212 7.00 20.04 0.68
N ASN A 213 8.20 19.85 0.11
CA ASN A 213 9.49 20.04 0.77
C ASN A 213 9.62 19.39 2.16
N GLY A 214 9.14 18.15 2.29
CA GLY A 214 9.25 17.38 3.55
C GLY A 214 8.05 17.54 4.48
N VAL A 215 7.02 18.30 4.09
CA VAL A 215 5.84 18.56 4.91
C VAL A 215 4.57 18.17 4.14
N CYS A 216 3.66 17.47 4.81
CA CYS A 216 2.34 17.20 4.25
C CYS A 216 1.42 18.40 4.41
N LYS A 217 0.93 18.94 3.29
CA LYS A 217 0.03 20.10 3.24
C LYS A 217 -1.33 19.73 2.65
N GLN A 218 -2.35 20.52 3.01
CA GLN A 218 -3.70 20.34 2.48
C GLN A 218 -3.79 20.72 0.99
N GLU A 219 -3.13 21.81 0.61
CA GLU A 219 -3.09 22.36 -0.74
C GLU A 219 -1.64 22.79 -1.05
N CYS A 220 -1.27 22.78 -2.32
CA CYS A 220 -0.01 23.39 -2.75
C CYS A 220 -0.08 24.92 -2.56
N PRO A 221 1.06 25.60 -2.31
CA PRO A 221 1.11 27.05 -2.34
C PRO A 221 0.47 27.59 -3.64
N PRO A 222 -0.43 28.58 -3.56
CA PRO A 222 -1.07 29.13 -4.75
C PRO A 222 -0.03 29.84 -5.60
N MET A 223 -0.17 29.79 -6.92
CA MET A 223 0.76 30.49 -7.83
C MET A 223 0.72 32.02 -7.66
N MET A 224 -0.39 32.56 -7.14
CA MET A 224 -0.59 33.97 -6.89
C MET A 224 -1.02 34.19 -5.44
N ARG A 225 -0.50 35.24 -4.81
CA ARG A 225 -0.87 35.68 -3.48
C ARG A 225 -1.49 37.07 -3.55
N TYR A 226 -2.61 37.25 -2.87
CA TYR A 226 -3.25 38.55 -2.78
C TYR A 226 -2.43 39.47 -1.86
N ASN A 227 -1.98 40.61 -2.38
CA ASN A 227 -1.33 41.64 -1.60
C ASN A 227 -2.37 42.68 -1.13
N PRO A 228 -2.68 42.73 0.18
CA PRO A 228 -3.71 43.62 0.71
C PRO A 228 -3.32 45.10 0.68
N SER A 229 -2.04 45.44 0.43
CA SER A 229 -1.56 46.82 0.37
C SER A 229 -1.72 47.43 -1.02
N SER A 230 -1.46 46.64 -2.07
CA SER A 230 -1.64 47.03 -3.48
C SER A 230 -3.02 46.66 -4.03
N TYR A 231 -3.82 45.88 -3.28
CA TYR A 231 -5.12 45.34 -3.70
C TYR A 231 -5.03 44.52 -5.01
N SER A 232 -3.88 43.88 -5.26
CA SER A 232 -3.62 43.10 -6.47
C SER A 232 -3.11 41.70 -6.16
N TRP A 233 -3.28 40.80 -7.14
CA TRP A 233 -2.68 39.48 -7.12
C TRP A 233 -1.23 39.57 -7.63
N GLU A 234 -0.30 39.10 -6.81
CA GLU A 234 1.13 39.08 -7.12
C GLU A 234 1.62 37.63 -7.18
N THR A 235 2.66 37.34 -7.97
CA THR A 235 3.22 35.99 -8.07
C THR A 235 3.76 35.56 -6.70
N ASN A 236 3.38 34.35 -6.28
CA ASN A 236 3.87 33.79 -5.02
C ASN A 236 5.34 33.35 -5.20
N PRO A 237 6.29 33.87 -4.40
CA PRO A 237 7.70 33.48 -4.50
C PRO A 237 8.01 32.13 -3.84
N GLU A 238 7.06 31.54 -3.09
CA GLU A 238 7.15 30.18 -2.54
C GLU A 238 6.93 29.09 -3.59
#